data_AF-A0AA48H879-F1
#
_entry.id   AF-A0AA48H879-F1
#
_cell.length_a   1.000
_cell.length_b   1.000
_cell.length_c   1.000
_cell.angle_alpha   90.00
_cell.angle_beta   90.00
_cell.angle_gamma   90.00
#
_symmetry.space_group_name_H-M   'P 1'
#
loop_
_entity.id
_entity.type
_entity.pdbx_description
1 polymer ?
#
loop_
_entity_poly.entity_id
_entity_poly.type
_entity_poly.pdbx_seq_one_letter_code
_entity_poly.pdbx_strand_id
1 'polypeptide(L)'
;MTQALPDVAVRFAVAEFRQGVGLQFGPSAITAKNQNYRAILDYVNSDSVTVRMLVRKYARINGAIGYYPITEPIENARGDAVLAYQAQVIPGQFDYSDPDGSFELSGFTPAQLDDAQKAALDGAGNDAAEGWQQVAFPIYVGVGFRLTADFQALKGDVALGGLGSIGANADAEKLSGSMTLQSIGVNGLGTTTALALPNKLDQTTIEQSILAIGTGRALIYTDTEESKVRLSPRVIGLYSPVGSDPRLINAVYSELSTIRLPWARPCTGD
;
A
#
# COMPACT_ATOMS: atom_id res chain seq x y z
N MET A 1 7.07 -17.74 -12.05
CA MET A 1 6.21 -16.87 -11.20
C MET A 1 6.03 -15.45 -11.75
N THR A 2 7.02 -14.86 -12.42
CA THR A 2 6.98 -13.46 -12.90
C THR A 2 5.88 -13.15 -13.91
N GLN A 3 5.43 -14.13 -14.69
CA GLN A 3 4.26 -13.99 -15.57
C GLN A 3 2.93 -13.81 -14.79
N ALA A 4 2.86 -14.24 -13.53
CA ALA A 4 1.68 -14.09 -12.68
C ALA A 4 1.59 -12.71 -12.00
N LEU A 5 2.65 -11.88 -12.07
CA LEU A 5 2.66 -10.51 -11.57
C LEU A 5 2.93 -9.57 -12.75
N PRO A 6 1.92 -9.33 -13.61
CA PRO A 6 2.09 -8.69 -14.91
C PRO A 6 2.45 -7.21 -14.80
N ASP A 7 2.04 -6.55 -13.72
CA ASP A 7 2.27 -5.12 -13.55
C ASP A 7 3.65 -4.87 -12.97
N VAL A 8 4.44 -4.05 -13.66
CA VAL A 8 5.71 -3.55 -13.14
C VAL A 8 5.57 -2.07 -12.87
N ALA A 9 5.76 -1.67 -11.61
CA ALA A 9 5.63 -0.29 -11.20
C ALA A 9 6.90 0.22 -10.52
N VAL A 10 7.28 1.44 -10.88
CA VAL A 10 8.25 2.26 -10.15
C VAL A 10 7.50 3.44 -9.56
N ARG A 11 7.44 3.53 -8.22
CA ARG A 11 6.67 4.56 -7.52
C ARG A 11 7.58 5.37 -6.64
N PHE A 12 7.58 6.68 -6.80
CA PHE A 12 8.32 7.60 -5.96
C PHE A 12 7.35 8.49 -5.20
N ALA A 13 7.54 8.59 -3.89
CA ALA A 13 6.76 9.44 -3.01
C ALA A 13 7.66 10.12 -1.99
N VAL A 14 7.31 11.36 -1.63
CA VAL A 14 7.98 12.11 -0.57
C VAL A 14 6.92 12.62 0.38
N ALA A 15 7.19 12.54 1.67
CA ALA A 15 6.33 13.08 2.70
C ALA A 15 7.13 13.83 3.77
N GLU A 16 6.52 14.89 4.29
CA GLU A 16 6.99 15.59 5.50
C GLU A 16 6.40 14.89 6.75
N PHE A 17 7.22 14.70 7.78
CA PHE A 17 6.80 14.15 9.07
C PHE A 17 6.87 15.26 10.13
N ARG A 18 5.71 15.73 10.59
CA ARG A 18 5.61 16.67 11.71
C ARG A 18 5.33 15.91 13.00
N GLN A 19 5.99 16.28 14.09
CA GLN A 19 5.71 15.68 15.40
C GLN A 19 4.22 15.81 15.74
N GLY A 20 3.53 14.68 15.97
CA GLY A 20 2.15 14.63 16.43
C GLY A 20 1.05 14.70 15.37
N VAL A 21 1.39 14.90 14.08
CA VAL A 21 0.42 14.88 12.98
C VAL A 21 0.89 13.84 11.96
N GLY A 22 -0.02 13.00 11.49
CA GLY A 22 0.26 11.90 10.56
C GLY A 22 0.95 12.34 9.27
N LEU A 23 1.25 11.35 8.45
CA LEU A 23 2.03 11.49 7.22
C LEU A 23 1.40 12.42 6.16
N GLN A 24 2.01 13.60 6.00
CA GLN A 24 1.85 14.61 4.95
C GLN A 24 2.29 14.20 3.54
N PHE A 25 1.57 13.37 2.79
CA PHE A 25 1.89 13.18 1.36
C PHE A 25 1.29 14.32 0.53
N GLY A 26 2.14 15.12 -0.13
CA GLY A 26 1.71 16.22 -0.98
C GLY A 26 2.83 16.67 -1.92
N PRO A 27 2.52 17.46 -2.95
CA PRO A 27 3.47 17.90 -3.97
C PRO A 27 4.46 18.97 -3.46
N SER A 28 4.85 18.95 -2.17
CA SER A 28 5.90 19.87 -1.71
C SER A 28 7.24 19.38 -2.24
N ALA A 29 7.53 19.76 -3.48
CA ALA A 29 8.80 19.55 -4.16
C ALA A 29 9.95 20.32 -3.50
N ILE A 30 9.67 21.05 -2.42
CA ILE A 30 10.54 22.03 -1.77
C ILE A 30 10.51 21.83 -0.26
N THR A 31 11.69 21.80 0.37
CA THR A 31 11.83 21.64 1.82
C THR A 31 11.68 22.95 2.59
N ALA A 32 11.08 22.87 3.78
CA ALA A 32 11.33 23.82 4.86
C ALA A 32 12.56 23.41 5.69
N LYS A 33 13.33 24.41 6.15
CA LYS A 33 14.53 24.22 6.96
C LYS A 33 14.22 23.52 8.29
N ASN A 34 15.11 22.62 8.69
CA ASN A 34 15.09 21.78 9.90
C ASN A 34 13.90 20.82 10.01
N GLN A 35 13.13 20.62 8.93
CA GLN A 35 12.06 19.63 8.90
C GLN A 35 12.55 18.25 8.47
N ASN A 36 11.82 17.21 8.87
CA ASN A 36 12.11 15.82 8.56
C ASN A 36 11.21 15.32 7.42
N TYR A 37 11.81 14.55 6.52
CA TYR A 37 11.17 14.00 5.35
C TYR A 37 11.50 12.53 5.21
N ARG A 38 10.60 11.79 4.56
CA ARG A 38 10.88 10.45 4.02
C ARG A 38 10.60 10.47 2.53
N ALA A 39 11.58 10.01 1.77
CA ALA A 39 11.38 9.62 0.38
C ALA A 39 11.32 8.09 0.30
N ILE A 40 10.34 7.59 -0.46
CA ILE A 40 10.15 6.17 -0.71
C ILE A 40 10.20 5.94 -2.20
N LEU A 41 11.07 5.04 -2.65
CA LEU A 41 11.06 4.50 -4.01
C LEU A 41 10.72 3.01 -3.94
N ASP A 42 9.59 2.64 -4.53
CA ASP A 42 9.22 1.25 -4.72
C ASP A 42 9.53 0.80 -6.13
N TYR A 43 10.20 -0.33 -6.24
CA TYR A 43 10.29 -1.12 -7.47
C TYR A 43 9.57 -2.45 -7.22
N VAL A 44 8.42 -2.66 -7.86
CA VAL A 44 7.55 -3.80 -7.54
C VAL A 44 6.97 -4.43 -8.80
N ASN A 45 6.91 -5.76 -8.78
CA ASN A 45 6.07 -6.55 -9.65
C ASN A 45 4.80 -6.89 -8.88
N SER A 46 3.64 -6.63 -9.46
CA SER A 46 2.36 -6.75 -8.79
C SER A 46 1.26 -7.33 -9.66
N ASP A 47 0.21 -7.74 -8.97
CA ASP A 47 -1.11 -8.04 -9.47
C ASP A 47 -2.13 -7.38 -8.54
N SER A 48 -3.39 -7.34 -8.94
CA SER A 48 -4.47 -6.72 -8.18
C SER A 48 -5.51 -7.75 -7.74
N VAL A 49 -5.83 -7.74 -6.44
CA VAL A 49 -6.94 -8.51 -5.87
C VAL A 49 -8.00 -7.52 -5.40
N THR A 50 -9.24 -7.74 -5.81
CA THR A 50 -10.34 -6.89 -5.35
C THR A 50 -10.84 -7.38 -4.00
N VAL A 51 -10.82 -6.48 -3.01
CA VAL A 51 -11.37 -6.72 -1.67
C VAL A 51 -12.64 -5.91 -1.48
N ARG A 52 -13.75 -6.56 -1.10
CA ARG A 52 -15.01 -5.88 -0.82
C ARG A 52 -15.11 -5.64 0.67
N MET A 53 -15.25 -4.37 1.06
CA MET A 53 -15.30 -3.96 2.45
C MET A 53 -16.55 -3.12 2.71
N LEU A 54 -17.16 -3.32 3.86
CA LEU A 54 -18.13 -2.39 4.43
C LEU A 54 -17.36 -1.26 5.09
N VAL A 55 -17.66 -0.02 4.73
CA VAL A 55 -17.00 1.17 5.27
C VAL A 55 -18.05 2.17 5.72
N ARG A 56 -17.81 2.79 6.88
CA ARG A 56 -18.60 3.90 7.39
C ARG A 56 -17.72 4.96 8.04
N LYS A 57 -18.20 6.20 8.07
CA LYS A 57 -17.53 7.30 8.78
C LYS A 57 -18.22 7.54 10.11
N TYR A 58 -17.44 7.76 11.15
CA TYR A 58 -17.92 8.29 12.43
C TYR A 58 -17.65 9.79 12.45
N ALA A 59 -18.70 10.60 12.43
CA ALA A 59 -18.59 12.04 12.23
C ALA A 59 -19.53 12.82 13.15
N ARG A 60 -19.21 14.10 13.35
CA ARG A 60 -20.16 15.11 13.81
C ARG A 60 -20.73 15.83 12.59
N ILE A 61 -22.05 15.78 12.43
CA ILE A 61 -22.78 16.49 11.37
C ILE A 61 -23.96 17.19 12.02
N ASN A 62 -24.07 18.51 11.84
CA ASN A 62 -25.14 19.33 12.41
C ASN A 62 -25.33 19.13 13.93
N GLY A 63 -24.22 18.95 14.65
CA GLY A 63 -24.21 18.72 16.10
C GLY A 63 -24.54 17.29 16.55
N ALA A 64 -25.02 16.43 15.66
CA ALA A 64 -25.25 15.01 15.93
C ALA A 64 -23.97 14.20 15.65
N ILE A 65 -23.57 13.38 16.62
CA ILE A 65 -22.44 12.46 16.47
C ILE A 65 -23.00 11.07 16.18
N GLY A 66 -22.53 10.45 15.10
CA GLY A 66 -23.04 9.16 14.69
C GLY A 66 -22.23 8.51 13.58
N TYR A 67 -22.69 7.34 13.17
CA TYR A 67 -22.19 6.65 11.99
C TYR A 67 -22.99 7.10 10.77
N TYR A 68 -22.27 7.36 9.69
CA TYR A 68 -22.84 7.82 8.44
C TYR A 68 -22.16 7.07 7.27
N PRO A 69 -22.85 6.95 6.13
CA PRO A 69 -22.23 6.52 4.89
C PRO A 69 -21.03 7.41 4.55
N ILE A 70 -20.01 6.82 3.94
CA ILE A 70 -18.82 7.57 3.50
C ILE A 70 -19.15 8.60 2.40
N THR A 71 -20.22 8.37 1.65
CA THR A 71 -20.72 9.27 0.60
C THR A 71 -21.55 10.43 1.14
N GLU A 72 -22.01 10.35 2.39
CA GLU A 72 -22.75 11.44 3.00
C GLU A 72 -21.86 12.70 2.99
N PRO A 73 -22.32 13.85 2.48
CA PRO A 73 -21.54 15.07 2.54
C PRO A 73 -21.30 15.48 4.00
N ILE A 74 -20.23 16.22 4.24
CA ILE A 74 -20.06 16.96 5.49
C ILE A 74 -20.35 18.40 5.14
N GLU A 75 -21.52 18.87 5.53
CA GLU A 75 -21.85 20.27 5.39
C GLU A 75 -20.85 21.06 6.23
N ASN A 76 -20.21 22.08 5.66
CA ASN A 76 -19.19 22.87 6.35
C ASN A 76 -19.82 23.81 7.40
N ALA A 77 -20.73 23.31 8.22
CA ALA A 77 -21.23 24.00 9.40
C ALA A 77 -20.11 24.03 10.47
N ARG A 78 -20.08 25.10 11.28
CA ARG A 78 -19.10 25.22 12.37
C ARG A 78 -19.23 24.04 13.33
N GLY A 79 -18.24 23.15 13.33
CA GLY A 79 -18.14 22.02 14.25
C GLY A 79 -18.24 20.63 13.61
N ASP A 80 -18.60 20.58 12.33
CA ASP A 80 -18.70 19.33 11.59
C ASP A 80 -17.31 18.79 11.25
N ALA A 81 -17.11 17.49 11.53
CA ALA A 81 -15.82 16.85 11.37
C ALA A 81 -15.99 15.34 11.29
N VAL A 82 -15.24 14.70 10.38
CA VAL A 82 -14.95 13.27 10.54
C VAL A 82 -14.11 13.09 11.79
N LEU A 83 -14.47 12.13 12.62
CA LEU A 83 -13.71 11.74 13.81
C LEU A 83 -12.92 10.47 13.55
N ALA A 84 -13.53 9.47 12.91
CA ALA A 84 -12.90 8.20 12.57
C ALA A 84 -13.57 7.52 11.37
N TYR A 85 -12.96 6.43 10.90
CA TYR A 85 -13.56 5.51 9.94
C TYR A 85 -13.55 4.10 10.52
N GLN A 86 -14.51 3.29 10.08
CA GLN A 86 -14.51 1.85 10.31
C GLN A 86 -14.57 1.16 8.95
N ALA A 87 -13.77 0.11 8.80
CA ALA A 87 -13.77 -0.76 7.64
C ALA A 87 -13.85 -2.21 8.13
N GLN A 88 -14.61 -3.03 7.43
CA GLN A 88 -14.77 -4.45 7.72
C GLN A 88 -14.78 -5.23 6.40
N VAL A 89 -14.00 -6.31 6.30
CA VAL A 89 -14.08 -7.23 5.16
C VAL A 89 -15.41 -7.98 5.23
N ILE A 90 -16.07 -8.14 4.09
CA ILE A 90 -17.32 -8.92 4.04
C ILE A 90 -17.02 -10.37 4.45
N PRO A 91 -17.68 -10.92 5.49
CA PRO A 91 -17.48 -12.31 5.89
C PRO A 91 -17.72 -13.29 4.74
N GLY A 92 -16.86 -14.30 4.61
CA GLY A 92 -16.98 -15.31 3.55
C GLY A 92 -16.53 -14.85 2.15
N GLN A 93 -15.99 -13.63 2.01
CA GLN A 93 -15.45 -13.17 0.73
C GLN A 93 -14.23 -13.99 0.25
N PHE A 94 -13.53 -14.64 1.18
CA PHE A 94 -12.39 -15.50 0.89
C PHE A 94 -12.71 -16.91 1.40
N ASP A 95 -12.79 -17.89 0.50
CA ASP A 95 -12.85 -19.30 0.86
C ASP A 95 -11.42 -19.77 1.17
N TYR A 96 -11.17 -20.11 2.42
CA TYR A 96 -9.85 -20.54 2.92
C TYR A 96 -9.69 -22.08 2.90
N SER A 97 -10.64 -22.81 2.32
CA SER A 97 -10.59 -24.28 2.28
C SER A 97 -9.61 -24.85 1.24
N ASP A 98 -9.06 -24.01 0.35
CA ASP A 98 -8.09 -24.42 -0.66
C ASP A 98 -6.69 -23.79 -0.43
N PRO A 99 -5.72 -24.54 0.13
CA PRO A 99 -4.36 -24.05 0.38
C PRO A 99 -3.54 -23.83 -0.91
N ASP A 100 -4.05 -24.27 -2.07
CA ASP A 100 -3.35 -24.26 -3.35
C ASP A 100 -3.79 -23.06 -4.23
N GLY A 101 -4.79 -22.32 -3.77
CA GLY A 101 -5.20 -21.05 -4.37
C GLY A 101 -5.97 -21.18 -5.70
N SER A 102 -6.37 -22.36 -6.12
CA SER A 102 -7.35 -22.49 -7.20
C SER A 102 -8.68 -21.89 -6.75
N PHE A 103 -8.91 -20.61 -7.05
CA PHE A 103 -10.27 -20.06 -7.07
C PHE A 103 -10.98 -20.63 -8.29
N GLU A 104 -11.35 -21.90 -8.20
CA GLU A 104 -12.27 -22.51 -9.12
C GLU A 104 -13.66 -21.93 -8.84
N LEU A 105 -14.16 -21.08 -9.74
CA LEU A 105 -15.60 -20.73 -9.82
C LEU A 105 -16.46 -21.95 -10.21
N SER A 106 -15.97 -23.17 -10.03
CA SER A 106 -16.64 -24.44 -10.26
C SER A 106 -17.12 -25.00 -8.92
N GLY A 107 -18.17 -24.37 -8.39
CA GLY A 107 -18.80 -24.88 -7.17
C GLY A 107 -20.14 -24.22 -6.84
N PHE A 108 -20.36 -23.00 -7.32
CA PHE A 108 -21.63 -22.32 -7.13
C PHE A 108 -22.54 -22.56 -8.31
N THR A 109 -23.68 -23.19 -8.05
CA THR A 109 -24.80 -23.16 -9.00
C THR A 109 -25.25 -21.71 -9.20
N PRO A 110 -25.82 -21.34 -10.37
CA PRO A 110 -26.37 -20.00 -10.58
C PRO A 110 -27.34 -19.56 -9.48
N ALA A 111 -28.08 -20.51 -8.89
CA ALA A 111 -28.97 -20.25 -7.75
C ALA A 111 -28.21 -19.85 -6.47
N GLN A 112 -27.05 -20.44 -6.18
CA GLN A 112 -26.24 -20.07 -5.02
C GLN A 112 -25.52 -18.74 -5.22
N LEU A 113 -25.16 -18.38 -6.46
CA LEU A 113 -24.67 -17.04 -6.79
C LEU A 113 -25.77 -16.00 -6.63
N ASP A 114 -26.98 -16.29 -7.12
CA ASP A 114 -28.13 -15.42 -6.94
C ASP A 114 -28.52 -15.29 -5.47
N ASP A 115 -28.48 -16.36 -4.68
CA ASP A 115 -28.80 -16.32 -3.25
C ASP A 115 -27.71 -15.62 -2.43
N ALA A 116 -26.42 -15.78 -2.77
CA ALA A 116 -25.33 -15.04 -2.13
C ALA A 116 -25.34 -13.56 -2.53
N GLN A 117 -25.65 -13.25 -3.79
CA GLN A 117 -25.81 -11.90 -4.29
C GLN A 117 -27.04 -11.24 -3.68
N LYS A 118 -28.15 -11.97 -3.56
CA LYS A 118 -29.37 -11.52 -2.90
C LYS A 118 -29.18 -11.38 -1.39
N ALA A 119 -28.43 -12.24 -0.71
CA ALA A 119 -28.07 -12.07 0.70
C ALA A 119 -27.12 -10.88 0.92
N ALA A 120 -26.19 -10.61 -0.01
CA ALA A 120 -25.33 -9.42 0.03
C ALA A 120 -26.14 -8.13 -0.24
N LEU A 121 -27.14 -8.19 -1.12
CA LEU A 121 -28.03 -7.07 -1.44
C LEU A 121 -29.10 -6.85 -0.35
N ASP A 122 -29.61 -7.92 0.26
CA ASP A 122 -30.58 -7.88 1.36
C ASP A 122 -29.90 -7.48 2.69
N GLY A 123 -28.62 -7.87 2.88
CA GLY A 123 -27.75 -7.34 3.94
C GLY A 123 -27.49 -5.85 3.77
N ALA A 124 -27.20 -5.40 2.54
CA ALA A 124 -27.07 -3.97 2.21
C ALA A 124 -28.33 -3.15 2.54
N GLY A 125 -29.52 -3.77 2.56
CA GLY A 125 -30.79 -3.15 2.94
C GLY A 125 -30.92 -2.83 4.44
N ASN A 126 -30.34 -3.66 5.32
CA ASN A 126 -30.26 -3.39 6.78
C ASN A 126 -29.02 -2.55 7.14
N ASP A 127 -27.94 -2.69 6.38
CA ASP A 127 -26.65 -2.01 6.60
C ASP A 127 -26.71 -0.51 6.24
N ALA A 128 -27.57 -0.11 5.30
CA ALA A 128 -27.84 1.29 5.00
C ALA A 128 -28.41 2.06 6.21
N ALA A 129 -29.14 1.38 7.12
CA ALA A 129 -29.69 1.97 8.32
C ALA A 129 -28.63 2.26 9.41
N GLU A 130 -27.48 1.58 9.37
CA GLU A 130 -26.34 1.78 10.28
C GLU A 130 -25.19 2.61 9.66
N GLY A 131 -25.42 3.16 8.46
CA GLY A 131 -24.47 3.99 7.75
C GLY A 131 -23.33 3.23 7.09
N TRP A 132 -23.44 1.91 6.91
CA TRP A 132 -22.46 1.12 6.18
C TRP A 132 -22.61 1.29 4.68
N GLN A 133 -21.48 1.32 3.98
CA GLN A 133 -21.42 1.35 2.53
C GLN A 133 -20.42 0.30 2.02
N GLN A 134 -20.86 -0.53 1.08
CA GLN A 134 -19.97 -1.48 0.41
C GLN A 134 -19.06 -0.77 -0.60
N VAL A 135 -17.76 -1.03 -0.51
CA VAL A 135 -16.73 -0.48 -1.39
C VAL A 135 -15.81 -1.60 -1.85
N ALA A 136 -15.48 -1.62 -3.14
CA ALA A 136 -14.49 -2.51 -3.70
C ALA A 136 -13.12 -1.80 -3.72
N PHE A 137 -12.16 -2.27 -2.93
CA PHE A 137 -10.79 -1.80 -2.90
C PHE A 137 -9.90 -2.70 -3.75
N PRO A 138 -9.27 -2.17 -4.82
CA PRO A 138 -8.18 -2.85 -5.50
C PRO A 138 -6.95 -2.88 -4.57
N ILE A 139 -6.56 -4.07 -4.14
CA ILE A 139 -5.37 -4.28 -3.31
C ILE A 139 -4.27 -4.85 -4.19
N TYR A 140 -3.13 -4.16 -4.21
CA TYR A 140 -1.96 -4.61 -4.96
C TYR A 140 -1.16 -5.58 -4.10
N VAL A 141 -0.97 -6.78 -4.64
CA VAL A 141 -0.16 -7.83 -4.04
C VAL A 141 1.02 -8.13 -4.96
N GLY A 142 2.20 -8.29 -4.39
CA GLY A 142 3.40 -8.38 -5.21
C GLY A 142 4.67 -8.63 -4.45
N VAL A 143 5.77 -8.60 -5.21
CA VAL A 143 7.14 -8.74 -4.71
C VAL A 143 8.00 -7.63 -5.28
N GLY A 144 9.07 -7.27 -4.59
CA GLY A 144 9.98 -6.25 -5.09
C GLY A 144 10.91 -5.70 -4.00
N PHE A 145 11.29 -4.44 -4.17
CA PHE A 145 12.22 -3.74 -3.32
C PHE A 145 11.71 -2.33 -3.01
N ARG A 146 11.95 -1.87 -1.79
CA ARG A 146 11.63 -0.52 -1.33
C ARG A 146 12.90 0.15 -0.82
N LEU A 147 13.21 1.32 -1.36
CA LEU A 147 14.16 2.24 -0.76
C LEU A 147 13.43 3.25 0.08
N THR A 148 13.93 3.45 1.29
CA THR A 148 13.44 4.49 2.19
C THR A 148 14.62 5.36 2.57
N ALA A 149 14.57 6.64 2.18
CA ALA A 149 15.50 7.66 2.63
C ALA A 149 14.82 8.51 3.71
N ASP A 150 15.36 8.49 4.91
CA ASP A 150 14.93 9.31 6.04
C ASP A 150 15.94 10.45 6.22
N PHE A 151 15.50 11.70 6.12
CA PHE A 151 16.43 12.83 6.15
C PHE A 151 15.83 14.10 6.74
N GLN A 152 16.71 14.92 7.29
CA GLN A 152 16.44 16.27 7.73
C GLN A 152 16.94 17.27 6.66
N ALA A 153 16.13 18.27 6.36
CA ALA A 153 16.55 19.39 5.52
C ALA A 153 17.33 20.41 6.37
N LEU A 154 18.64 20.53 6.15
CA LEU A 154 19.49 21.51 6.85
C LEU A 154 19.30 22.94 6.30
N LYS A 155 18.80 23.04 5.06
CA LYS A 155 18.42 24.28 4.39
C LYS A 155 16.98 24.19 3.88
N GLY A 156 16.32 25.34 3.80
CA GLY A 156 15.05 25.45 3.09
C GLY A 156 15.27 25.50 1.59
N ASP A 157 14.17 25.45 0.84
CA ASP A 157 14.12 25.57 -0.61
C ASP A 157 14.90 24.49 -1.37
N VAL A 158 15.02 23.29 -0.79
CA VAL A 158 15.73 22.16 -1.40
C VAL A 158 14.76 21.32 -2.24
N ALA A 159 15.13 21.07 -3.50
CA ALA A 159 14.33 20.31 -4.44
C ALA A 159 14.35 18.79 -4.16
N LEU A 160 13.17 18.19 -3.99
CA LEU A 160 12.97 16.76 -3.72
C LEU A 160 12.42 15.99 -4.95
N GLY A 161 12.63 16.51 -6.15
CA GLY A 161 12.05 16.00 -7.41
C GLY A 161 12.47 14.58 -7.81
N GLY A 162 13.39 13.94 -7.10
CA GLY A 162 13.77 12.54 -7.30
C GLY A 162 15.02 12.16 -6.50
N LEU A 163 15.42 10.89 -6.57
CA LEU A 163 16.61 10.41 -5.86
C LEU A 163 17.88 11.15 -6.27
N GLY A 164 18.07 11.47 -7.55
CA GLY A 164 19.24 12.23 -8.00
C GLY A 164 19.32 13.65 -7.41
N SER A 165 18.18 14.34 -7.27
CA SER A 165 18.18 15.65 -6.61
C SER A 165 18.43 15.53 -5.11
N ILE A 166 17.92 14.48 -4.47
CA ILE A 166 18.16 14.20 -3.05
C ILE A 166 19.66 13.92 -2.82
N GLY A 167 20.30 13.09 -3.65
CA GLY A 167 21.73 12.77 -3.56
C GLY A 167 22.61 14.01 -3.73
N ALA A 168 22.40 14.78 -4.79
CA ALA A 168 23.15 16.00 -5.03
C ALA A 168 23.01 17.03 -3.89
N ASN A 169 21.82 17.13 -3.28
CA ASN A 169 21.61 18.04 -2.15
C ASN A 169 22.15 17.49 -0.82
N ALA A 170 22.25 16.17 -0.66
CA ALA A 170 22.93 15.56 0.48
C ALA A 170 24.46 15.77 0.40
N ASP A 171 25.06 15.60 -0.78
CA ASP A 171 26.49 15.88 -1.02
C ASP A 171 26.84 17.35 -0.77
N ALA A 172 25.93 18.27 -1.12
CA ALA A 172 26.07 19.70 -0.88
C ALA A 172 25.74 20.12 0.58
N GLU A 173 25.62 19.17 1.51
CA GLU A 173 25.31 19.39 2.93
C GLU A 173 24.02 20.18 3.16
N LYS A 174 23.05 20.06 2.25
CA LYS A 174 21.72 20.66 2.40
C LYS A 174 20.72 19.69 3.01
N LEU A 175 20.97 18.40 2.89
CA LEU A 175 20.21 17.31 3.49
C LEU A 175 21.16 16.44 4.32
N SER A 176 20.67 15.88 5.42
CA SER A 176 21.40 14.88 6.21
C SER A 176 20.45 13.78 6.64
N GLY A 177 20.86 12.53 6.49
CA GLY A 177 19.97 11.42 6.74
C GLY A 177 20.62 10.07 6.47
N SER A 178 19.78 9.05 6.41
CA SER A 178 20.13 7.68 6.11
C SER A 178 19.23 7.12 5.03
N MET A 179 19.64 5.99 4.45
CA MET A 179 18.83 5.26 3.52
C MET A 179 18.84 3.78 3.85
N THR A 180 17.72 3.13 3.58
CA THR A 180 17.54 1.69 3.80
C THR A 180 16.93 1.07 2.55
N LEU A 181 17.36 -0.16 2.25
CA LEU A 181 16.76 -1.02 1.24
C LEU A 181 16.04 -2.14 1.97
N GLN A 182 14.83 -2.43 1.52
CA GLN A 182 13.99 -3.49 2.05
C GLN A 182 13.51 -4.36 0.89
N SER A 183 13.68 -5.68 1.01
CA SER A 183 12.98 -6.62 0.12
C SER A 183 11.54 -6.82 0.57
N ILE A 184 10.62 -6.90 -0.39
CA ILE A 184 9.20 -7.15 -0.17
C ILE A 184 8.86 -8.47 -0.84
N GLY A 185 8.53 -9.48 -0.04
CA GLY A 185 8.10 -10.78 -0.56
C GLY A 185 9.17 -11.54 -1.35
N VAL A 186 10.44 -11.14 -1.26
CA VAL A 186 11.59 -11.86 -1.84
C VAL A 186 12.45 -12.38 -0.68
N ASN A 187 12.51 -13.70 -0.52
CA ASN A 187 13.26 -14.36 0.55
C ASN A 187 14.30 -15.32 -0.05
N GLY A 188 15.56 -15.24 0.39
CA GLY A 188 16.59 -16.20 -0.02
C GLY A 188 17.99 -15.76 0.41
N LEU A 189 18.93 -16.72 0.51
CA LEU A 189 20.31 -16.46 0.98
C LEU A 189 21.07 -15.40 0.14
N GLY A 190 20.68 -15.18 -1.12
CA GLY A 190 21.27 -14.14 -1.99
C GLY A 190 20.69 -12.73 -1.82
N THR A 191 19.65 -12.56 -1.00
CA THR A 191 19.02 -11.24 -0.77
C THR A 191 19.53 -10.53 0.49
N THR A 192 20.17 -11.27 1.40
CA THR A 192 20.68 -10.73 2.67
C THR A 192 22.00 -9.97 2.52
N THR A 193 22.80 -10.29 1.50
CA THR A 193 24.09 -9.65 1.24
C THR A 193 23.98 -8.30 0.53
N ALA A 194 22.85 -7.99 -0.11
CA ALA A 194 22.60 -6.72 -0.81
C ALA A 194 21.97 -5.62 0.07
N LEU A 195 21.60 -5.95 1.32
CA LEU A 195 20.85 -5.06 2.22
C LEU A 195 21.75 -4.18 3.12
N ALA A 196 23.07 -4.37 3.09
CA ALA A 196 24.00 -3.53 3.83
C ALA A 196 24.29 -2.24 3.04
N LEU A 197 23.37 -1.28 3.11
CA LEU A 197 23.63 0.06 2.62
C LEU A 197 24.34 0.90 3.69
N PRO A 198 25.26 1.79 3.30
CA PRO A 198 25.78 2.82 4.19
C PRO A 198 24.63 3.59 4.88
N ASN A 199 24.76 3.82 6.18
CA ASN A 199 23.78 4.59 6.98
C ASN A 199 23.76 6.09 6.64
N LYS A 200 24.50 6.54 5.62
CA LYS A 200 24.59 7.95 5.22
C LYS A 200 23.87 8.14 3.90
N LEU A 201 23.04 9.19 3.84
CA LEU A 201 22.47 9.65 2.59
C LEU A 201 23.51 10.47 1.82
N ASP A 202 23.89 9.99 0.65
CA ASP A 202 24.72 10.68 -0.35
C ASP A 202 24.46 10.10 -1.75
N GLN A 203 25.02 10.76 -2.78
CA GLN A 203 24.85 10.34 -4.17
C GLN A 203 25.34 8.90 -4.40
N THR A 204 26.47 8.51 -3.79
CA THR A 204 27.04 7.17 -3.92
C THR A 204 26.12 6.09 -3.35
N THR A 205 25.53 6.33 -2.18
CA THR A 205 24.60 5.39 -1.54
C THR A 205 23.35 5.20 -2.40
N ILE A 206 22.85 6.27 -3.03
CA ILE A 206 21.73 6.21 -4.00
C ILE A 206 22.08 5.35 -5.21
N GLU A 207 23.27 5.54 -5.80
CA GLU A 207 23.72 4.75 -6.95
C GLU A 207 23.88 3.26 -6.62
N GLN A 208 24.51 2.95 -5.47
CA GLN A 208 24.65 1.58 -4.97
C GLN A 208 23.28 0.92 -4.72
N SER A 209 22.32 1.69 -4.22
CA SER A 209 20.96 1.23 -3.96
C SER A 209 20.19 0.90 -5.23
N ILE A 210 20.30 1.75 -6.25
CA ILE A 210 19.69 1.49 -7.57
C ILE A 210 20.32 0.24 -8.20
N LEU A 211 21.64 0.08 -8.10
CA LEU A 211 22.33 -1.11 -8.58
C LEU A 211 21.84 -2.38 -7.84
N ALA A 212 21.69 -2.31 -6.51
CA ALA A 212 21.19 -3.41 -5.70
C ALA A 212 19.74 -3.80 -6.05
N ILE A 213 18.89 -2.83 -6.39
CA ILE A 213 17.55 -3.12 -6.94
C ILE A 213 17.67 -3.81 -8.31
N GLY A 214 18.57 -3.34 -9.18
CA GLY A 214 18.78 -3.93 -10.50
C GLY A 214 19.22 -5.40 -10.43
N THR A 215 20.16 -5.71 -9.55
CA THR A 215 20.62 -7.10 -9.31
C THR A 215 19.54 -7.93 -8.61
N GLY A 216 18.88 -7.36 -7.60
CA GLY A 216 17.77 -8.01 -6.89
C GLY A 216 16.58 -8.31 -7.81
N ARG A 217 16.30 -7.42 -8.78
CA ARG A 217 15.30 -7.65 -9.81
C ARG A 217 15.64 -8.88 -10.63
N ALA A 218 16.89 -9.01 -11.10
CA ALA A 218 17.28 -10.17 -11.89
C ALA A 218 16.99 -11.50 -11.15
N LEU A 219 17.19 -11.52 -9.83
CA LEU A 219 16.87 -12.67 -8.98
C LEU A 219 15.37 -13.03 -8.94
N ILE A 220 14.47 -12.06 -9.15
CA ILE A 220 13.02 -12.33 -9.25
C ILE A 220 12.69 -13.06 -10.55
N TYR A 221 13.44 -12.84 -11.63
CA TYR A 221 13.18 -13.43 -12.96
C TYR A 221 13.94 -14.74 -13.20
N THR A 222 15.02 -15.00 -12.46
CA THR A 222 15.68 -16.30 -12.49
C THR A 222 14.90 -17.28 -11.61
N ASP A 223 13.80 -17.81 -12.15
CA ASP A 223 13.01 -18.90 -11.55
C ASP A 223 13.63 -20.24 -11.99
N THR A 224 14.84 -20.54 -11.51
CA THR A 224 15.52 -21.83 -11.79
C THR A 224 15.61 -22.65 -10.50
N GLU A 225 15.52 -23.97 -10.61
CA GLU A 225 15.69 -24.93 -9.50
C GLU A 225 16.97 -24.69 -8.66
N GLU A 226 17.98 -24.04 -9.24
CA GLU A 226 19.25 -23.69 -8.59
C GLU A 226 19.17 -22.40 -7.75
N SER A 227 18.25 -21.49 -8.09
CA SER A 227 18.04 -20.23 -7.38
C SER A 227 17.22 -20.48 -6.11
N LYS A 228 17.86 -20.42 -4.94
CA LYS A 228 17.20 -20.55 -3.62
C LYS A 228 16.36 -19.31 -3.26
N VAL A 229 15.74 -18.65 -4.24
CA VAL A 229 14.92 -17.45 -4.06
C VAL A 229 13.46 -17.87 -3.99
N ARG A 230 12.90 -17.78 -2.79
CA ARG A 230 11.47 -18.01 -2.54
C ARG A 230 10.73 -16.69 -2.62
N LEU A 231 9.80 -16.61 -3.55
CA LEU A 231 8.90 -15.48 -3.72
C LEU A 231 7.60 -15.72 -2.96
N SER A 232 7.24 -14.79 -2.09
CA SER A 232 6.03 -14.82 -1.25
C SER A 232 5.36 -13.44 -1.31
N PRO A 233 4.40 -13.24 -2.24
CA PRO A 233 3.76 -11.96 -2.44
C PRO A 233 3.15 -11.39 -1.16
N ARG A 234 3.27 -10.07 -1.02
CA ARG A 234 2.74 -9.30 0.12
C ARG A 234 1.90 -8.15 -0.40
N VAL A 235 1.06 -7.60 0.46
CA VAL A 235 0.36 -6.35 0.16
C VAL A 235 1.39 -5.24 0.00
N ILE A 236 1.42 -4.61 -1.17
CA ILE A 236 2.38 -3.55 -1.51
C ILE A 236 1.71 -2.19 -1.70
N GLY A 237 0.38 -2.15 -1.74
CA GLY A 237 -0.39 -0.94 -1.91
C GLY A 237 -1.88 -1.23 -1.99
N LEU A 238 -2.65 -0.16 -1.94
CA LEU A 238 -4.09 -0.20 -2.20
C LEU A 238 -4.47 1.05 -2.98
N TYR A 239 -5.51 0.92 -3.80
CA TYR A 239 -6.22 2.06 -4.38
C TYR A 239 -7.49 2.30 -3.58
N SER A 240 -7.70 3.55 -3.15
CA SER A 240 -8.93 3.95 -2.44
C SER A 240 -9.86 4.70 -3.39
N PRO A 241 -10.98 4.12 -3.83
CA PRO A 241 -11.92 4.79 -4.74
C PRO A 241 -12.78 5.87 -4.04
N VAL A 242 -12.74 5.92 -2.71
CA VAL A 242 -13.65 6.71 -1.88
C VAL A 242 -12.96 7.84 -1.12
N GLY A 243 -11.71 8.14 -1.49
CA GLY A 243 -10.93 9.26 -0.96
C GLY A 243 -9.62 8.84 -0.29
N SER A 244 -8.84 9.84 0.13
CA SER A 244 -7.47 9.66 0.63
C SER A 244 -7.28 10.15 2.07
N ASP A 245 -8.35 10.26 2.86
CA ASP A 245 -8.23 10.64 4.28
C ASP A 245 -7.34 9.60 4.99
N PRO A 246 -6.21 10.00 5.63
CA PRO A 246 -5.31 9.07 6.30
C PRO A 246 -6.02 8.17 7.32
N ARG A 247 -7.09 8.65 7.97
CA ARG A 247 -7.87 7.87 8.93
C ARG A 247 -8.64 6.75 8.26
N LEU A 248 -9.17 7.00 7.05
CA LEU A 248 -9.83 5.98 6.24
C LEU A 248 -8.82 4.93 5.79
N ILE A 249 -7.69 5.37 5.23
CA ILE A 249 -6.64 4.47 4.75
C ILE A 249 -6.12 3.60 5.90
N ASN A 250 -5.92 4.16 7.08
CA ASN A 250 -5.52 3.40 8.27
C ASN A 250 -6.57 2.41 8.74
N ALA A 251 -7.87 2.75 8.69
CA ALA A 251 -8.95 1.81 9.02
C ALA A 251 -8.96 0.61 8.05
N VAL A 252 -8.81 0.86 6.75
CA VAL A 252 -8.71 -0.18 5.72
C VAL A 252 -7.47 -1.07 5.96
N TYR A 253 -6.30 -0.48 6.20
CA TYR A 253 -5.09 -1.26 6.49
C TYR A 253 -5.20 -2.09 7.76
N SER A 254 -5.80 -1.53 8.82
CA SER A 254 -6.02 -2.24 10.08
C SER A 254 -6.87 -3.48 9.84
N GLU A 255 -7.93 -3.37 9.04
CA GLU A 255 -8.79 -4.50 8.74
C GLU A 255 -8.10 -5.50 7.80
N LEU A 256 -7.40 -5.06 6.76
CA LEU A 256 -6.61 -5.97 5.92
C LEU A 256 -5.53 -6.73 6.69
N SER A 257 -5.08 -6.22 7.84
CA SER A 257 -4.11 -6.90 8.69
C SER A 257 -4.71 -8.07 9.49
N THR A 258 -6.03 -8.10 9.68
CA THR A 258 -6.72 -9.18 10.39
C THR A 258 -6.91 -10.42 9.52
N ILE A 259 -6.84 -10.25 8.20
CA ILE A 259 -7.00 -11.31 7.22
C ILE A 259 -5.71 -11.62 6.48
N ARG A 260 -5.55 -12.87 6.05
CA ARG A 260 -4.51 -13.22 5.06
C ARG A 260 -5.16 -13.18 3.68
N LEU A 261 -4.81 -12.19 2.87
CA LEU A 261 -5.34 -12.11 1.51
C LEU A 261 -4.88 -13.34 0.70
N PRO A 262 -5.80 -14.19 0.21
CA PRO A 262 -5.44 -15.23 -0.73
C PRO A 262 -5.04 -14.55 -2.04
N TRP A 263 -3.84 -14.87 -2.51
CA TRP A 263 -3.44 -14.59 -3.87
C TRP A 263 -2.87 -15.87 -4.43
N ALA A 264 -3.39 -16.26 -5.58
CA ALA A 264 -2.96 -17.42 -6.30
C ALA A 264 -2.42 -16.99 -7.66
N ARG A 265 -1.43 -17.73 -8.14
CA ARG A 265 -0.93 -17.53 -9.49
C ARG A 265 -2.06 -17.92 -10.44
N PRO A 266 -2.48 -17.05 -11.37
CA PRO A 266 -3.40 -17.45 -12.43
C PRO A 266 -2.81 -18.67 -13.16
N CYS A 267 -3.60 -19.73 -13.32
CA CYS A 267 -3.16 -20.91 -14.06
C CYS A 267 -2.80 -20.49 -15.49
N THR A 268 -1.57 -20.76 -15.93
CA THR A 268 -1.23 -20.71 -17.34
C THR A 268 -1.92 -21.90 -18.00
N GLY A 269 -2.96 -21.63 -18.80
CA GLY A 269 -3.54 -22.67 -19.65
C GLY A 269 -2.48 -23.11 -20.65
N ASP A 270 -2.03 -24.36 -20.53
CA ASP A 270 -1.38 -25.08 -21.61
C ASP A 270 -2.43 -25.62 -22.59
#